data_AF-A0A952IAE8-F1
#
_entry.id   AF-A0A952IAE8-F1
#
_cell.length_a   1.000
_cell.length_b   1.000
_cell.length_c   1.000
_cell.angle_alpha   90.00
_cell.angle_beta   90.00
_cell.angle_gamma   90.00
#
_symmetry.space_group_name_H-M   'P 1'
#
loop_
_entity.id
_entity.type
_entity.pdbx_description
1 polymer ?
#
loop_
_entity_poly.entity_id
_entity_poly.type
_entity_poly.pdbx_seq_one_letter_code
_entity_poly.pdbx_strand_id
1 'polypeptide(L)' 'ACWFTCDDKDKFEEFANQKIRLIAEDKEKRKVFLTTSDYELRMEQQNFPEIKFHFTSEFDS' A
#
# COMPACT_ATOMS: atom_id res chain seq x y z
N ALA A 1 -1.16 -8.76 4.48
CA ALA A 1 -0.32 -8.12 3.45
C ALA A 1 -1.19 -7.80 2.25
N CYS A 2 -1.00 -6.62 1.66
CA CYS A 2 -1.72 -6.16 0.48
C CYS A 2 -0.77 -5.35 -0.41
N TRP A 3 -1.04 -5.30 -1.71
CA TRP A 3 -0.41 -4.32 -2.58
C TRP A 3 -1.10 -2.98 -2.45
N PHE A 4 -0.47 -1.93 -2.94
CA PHE A 4 -1.09 -0.62 -3.00
C PHE A 4 -0.66 0.16 -4.24
N THR A 5 -1.59 0.93 -4.79
CA THR A 5 -1.36 1.84 -5.93
C THR A 5 -1.91 3.23 -5.63
N CYS A 6 -1.46 4.23 -6.37
CA CYS A 6 -1.96 5.59 -6.30
C CYS A 6 -1.68 6.28 -7.63
N ASP A 7 -2.64 7.09 -8.09
CA ASP A 7 -2.51 7.86 -9.33
C ASP A 7 -1.60 9.09 -9.14
N ASP A 8 -1.50 9.59 -7.90
CA ASP A 8 -0.61 10.66 -7.50
C ASP A 8 0.71 10.09 -6.97
N LYS A 9 1.80 10.40 -7.68
CA LYS A 9 3.14 9.90 -7.35
C LYS A 9 3.68 10.46 -6.03
N ASP A 10 3.37 11.70 -5.70
CA ASP A 10 3.85 12.33 -4.47
C ASP A 10 3.16 11.69 -3.26
N LYS A 11 1.87 11.39 -3.38
CA LYS A 11 1.11 10.65 -2.36
C LYS A 11 1.56 9.20 -2.21
N PHE A 12 1.88 8.54 -3.32
CA PHE A 12 2.48 7.21 -3.28
C PHE A 12 3.81 7.20 -2.50
N GLU A 13 4.69 8.14 -2.81
CA GLU A 13 5.99 8.25 -2.15
C GLU A 13 5.85 8.65 -0.68
N GLU A 14 4.94 9.57 -0.35
CA GLU A 14 4.60 9.95 1.03
C GLU A 14 4.18 8.72 1.85
N PHE A 15 3.20 7.96 1.38
CA PHE A 15 2.76 6.74 2.06
C PHE A 15 3.90 5.72 2.17
N ALA A 16 4.62 5.47 1.08
CA ALA A 16 5.70 4.49 1.06
C ALA A 16 6.86 4.85 2.01
N ASN A 17 7.20 6.13 2.12
CA ASN A 17 8.24 6.60 3.03
C ASN A 17 7.79 6.52 4.49
N GLN A 18 6.54 6.91 4.78
CA GLN A 18 6.00 6.79 6.14
C GLN A 18 5.89 5.33 6.60
N LYS A 19 5.59 4.40 5.68
CA LYS A 19 5.41 2.97 5.97
C LYS A 19 6.61 2.11 5.59
N ILE A 20 7.79 2.70 5.38
CA ILE A 20 8.96 1.98 4.85
C ILE A 20 9.33 0.71 5.64
N ARG A 21 9.12 0.71 6.96
CA ARG A 21 9.38 -0.46 7.83
C ARG A 21 8.38 -1.61 7.64
N LEU A 22 7.24 -1.31 7.03
CA LEU A 22 6.13 -2.23 6.76
C LEU A 22 6.00 -2.48 5.25
N ILE A 23 7.01 -2.16 4.44
CA ILE A 23 6.99 -2.41 3.00
C ILE A 23 8.02 -3.47 2.64
N ALA A 24 7.58 -4.43 1.84
CA ALA A 24 8.45 -5.38 1.14
C ALA A 24 8.20 -5.29 -0.37
N GLU A 25 9.02 -6.00 -1.14
CA GLU A 25 8.81 -6.21 -2.57
C GLU A 25 8.39 -7.65 -2.84
N ASP A 26 7.44 -7.85 -3.75
CA ASP A 26 7.12 -9.18 -4.26
C ASP A 26 8.11 -9.62 -5.36
N LYS A 27 7.87 -10.80 -5.96
CA LYS A 27 8.73 -11.36 -7.04
C LYS A 27 8.77 -10.47 -8.29
N GLU A 28 7.79 -9.59 -8.47
CA GLU A 28 7.67 -8.66 -9.60
C GLU A 28 8.15 -7.25 -9.22
N LYS A 29 8.79 -7.10 -8.05
CA LYS A 29 9.27 -5.83 -7.50
C LYS A 29 8.15 -4.82 -7.21
N ARG A 30 6.91 -5.29 -7.01
CA ARG A 30 5.81 -4.43 -6.58
C ARG A 30 5.86 -4.25 -5.07
N LYS A 31 5.57 -3.03 -4.59
CA LYS A 31 5.52 -2.74 -3.15
C LYS A 31 4.34 -3.46 -2.51
N VAL A 32 4.63 -4.18 -1.44
CA VAL A 32 3.67 -4.90 -0.60
C VAL A 32 3.66 -4.26 0.77
N PHE A 33 2.49 -3.80 1.21
CA PHE A 33 2.27 -3.31 2.56
C PHE A 33 1.96 -4.48 3.51
N LEU A 34 2.81 -4.66 4.51
CA LEU A 34 2.81 -5.73 5.50
C LEU A 34 2.04 -5.32 6.77
N THR A 35 0.83 -4.79 6.61
CA THR A 35 -0.04 -4.54 7.78
C THR A 35 -0.34 -5.83 8.53
N THR A 36 -0.42 -5.72 9.86
CA THR A 36 -0.58 -6.83 10.78
C THR A 36 -2.01 -6.98 11.32
N SER A 37 -2.88 -5.98 11.09
CA SER A 37 -4.28 -6.03 11.51
C SER A 37 -5.23 -5.24 10.60
N ASP A 38 -6.48 -5.67 10.53
CA ASP A 38 -7.53 -4.97 9.78
C ASP A 38 -7.84 -3.58 10.32
N TYR A 39 -7.59 -3.34 11.61
CA TYR A 39 -7.78 -2.02 12.22
C TYR A 39 -6.75 -1.01 11.71
N GLU A 40 -5.47 -1.38 11.70
CA GLU A 40 -4.40 -0.53 11.14
C GLU A 40 -4.69 -0.21 9.69
N LEU A 41 -5.05 -1.22 8.89
CA LEU A 41 -5.42 -1.03 7.50
C LEU A 41 -6.56 -0.01 7.31
N ARG A 42 -7.63 -0.10 8.12
CA ARG A 42 -8.74 0.87 8.07
C ARG A 42 -8.28 2.29 8.42
N MET A 43 -7.35 2.44 9.37
CA MET A 43 -6.77 3.74 9.69
C MET A 43 -5.93 4.28 8.54
N GLU A 44 -5.13 3.45 7.88
CA GLU A 44 -4.36 3.88 6.72
C GLU A 44 -5.25 4.27 5.54
N GLN A 45 -6.35 3.56 5.30
CA GLN A 45 -7.33 3.93 4.28
C GLN A 45 -7.99 5.30 4.56
N GLN A 46 -8.16 5.66 5.83
CA GLN A 46 -8.70 6.97 6.22
C GLN A 46 -7.65 8.08 6.14
N ASN A 47 -6.40 7.79 6.54
CA ASN A 47 -5.30 8.75 6.52
C ASN A 47 -4.79 9.03 5.10
N PHE A 48 -4.89 8.05 4.22
CA PHE A 48 -4.41 8.10 2.84
C PHE A 48 -5.51 7.65 1.86
N PRO A 49 -6.60 8.42 1.72
CA PRO A 49 -7.75 8.04 0.89
C PRO A 49 -7.41 7.91 -0.61
N GLU A 50 -6.28 8.47 -1.06
CA GLU A 50 -5.77 8.37 -2.43
C GLU A 50 -5.06 7.03 -2.70
N ILE A 51 -4.68 6.29 -1.65
CA ILE A 51 -4.01 5.00 -1.77
C ILE A 51 -5.06 3.90 -1.92
N LYS A 52 -5.01 3.18 -3.04
CA LYS A 52 -5.85 2.01 -3.31
C LYS A 52 -5.11 0.77 -2.81
N PHE A 53 -5.73 -0.04 -1.96
CA PHE A 53 -5.16 -1.28 -1.44
C PHE A 53 -5.76 -2.50 -2.13
N HIS A 54 -4.89 -3.44 -2.54
CA HIS A 54 -5.27 -4.62 -3.32
C HIS A 54 -4.90 -5.90 -2.57
N PHE A 55 -5.85 -6.82 -2.45
CA PHE A 55 -5.68 -8.08 -1.71
C PHE A 55 -5.44 -9.30 -2.62
N THR A 56 -5.66 -9.12 -3.91
CA THR A 56 -5.34 -10.07 -4.97
C THR A 56 -4.14 -9.55 -5.75
N SER A 57 -3.38 -10.44 -6.39
CA SER A 57 -2.26 -10.05 -7.27
C SER A 57 -2.72 -9.53 -8.64
N GLU A 58 -4.00 -9.75 -8.96
CA GLU A 58 -4.70 -9.20 -10.11
C GLU A 58 -5.25 -7.81 -9.73
N PHE A 59 -4.45 -6.78 -9.94
CA PHE A 59 -4.83 -5.38 -9.79
C PHE A 59 -4.15 -4.59 -10.91
N ASP A 60 -4.95 -3.76 -11.59
CA ASP A 60 -4.62 -2.90 -12.73
C ASP A 60 -3.85 -3.57 -13.90
N SER A 61 -4.55 -3.65 -15.04
CA SER A 61 -4.00 -3.90 -16.40
C SER A 61 -3.80 -2.58 -17.12
#